data_AF-A0AAN7PED9-F1
#
_entry.id   AF-A0AAN7PED9-F1
#
_cell.length_a   1.000
_cell.length_b   1.000
_cell.length_c   1.000
_cell.angle_alpha   90.00
_cell.angle_beta   90.00
_cell.angle_gamma   90.00
#
_symmetry.space_group_name_H-M   'P 1'
#
loop_
_entity.id
_entity.type
_entity.pdbx_description
1 polymer ?
#
loop_
_entity_poly.entity_id
_entity_poly.type
_entity_poly.pdbx_seq_one_letter_code
_entity_poly.pdbx_strand_id
1 'polypeptide(L)'
;MTSIEAASFPDIAQASLATVKVYLHVRNRILQMWLENSKHQLLVEQCLENTEAPYNSDVALVHRIHTFLERNGFINFGIFKRTKPLPTKKSGKVIVIGAGIAGLAAARQLQQFGMEVIVLEARDRVGGRIATFRKGNYIADLGAMVVTGLGGNPVTVLSKQIDMELHRIRQKCPLYQSSGLTVDKDKDEMVEREFNRLLEATSYLSHQLDFNYAGNKPVSLGQALEWVIKLQEKHVKEKQIQHLKAVIALQEKLKSTHKLLVGVKEHMEESNLRLKELAAMTKRNVELEFAYRSGLRDLNSCAKQWDQLQEQAKEIEEKLKELESSPPSDVYLSSKDRQILDWHFANLEFANATPLSNLSLKHWDQDDDFEFTGNHLTEIPYRKVVLVKCFELQVGFIYDPWLE
;
A
#
# COMPACT_ATOMS: atom_id res chain seq x y z
N MET A 1 24.92 14.26 9.04
CA MET A 1 24.34 14.83 10.28
C MET A 1 22.90 15.19 9.98
N THR A 2 22.00 15.08 10.94
CA THR A 2 20.61 15.56 10.82
C THR A 2 20.55 17.09 10.96
N SER A 3 19.41 17.70 10.66
CA SER A 3 19.19 19.13 10.87
C SER A 3 19.33 19.56 12.33
N ILE A 4 18.85 18.74 13.27
CA ILE A 4 18.95 18.97 14.72
C ILE A 4 20.40 18.89 15.20
N GLU A 5 21.17 17.91 14.68
CA GLU A 5 22.60 17.81 14.94
C GLU A 5 23.34 19.04 14.39
N ALA A 6 23.04 19.46 13.17
CA ALA A 6 23.68 20.64 12.56
C ALA A 6 23.39 21.94 13.33
N ALA A 7 22.18 22.09 13.89
CA ALA A 7 21.84 23.23 14.73
C ALA A 7 22.58 23.22 16.09
N SER A 8 22.86 22.04 16.64
CA SER A 8 23.53 21.88 17.94
C SER A 8 25.06 21.87 17.83
N PHE A 9 25.59 21.55 16.65
CA PHE A 9 27.02 21.48 16.34
C PHE A 9 27.31 22.24 15.04
N PRO A 10 27.03 23.56 14.97
CA PRO A 10 27.23 24.34 13.75
C PRO A 10 28.72 24.40 13.36
N ASP A 11 29.60 24.38 14.36
CA ASP A 11 31.06 24.28 14.20
C ASP A 11 31.48 23.00 13.47
N ILE A 12 30.84 21.86 13.78
CA ILE A 12 31.12 20.58 13.13
C ILE A 12 30.45 20.51 11.76
N ALA A 13 29.23 21.02 11.62
CA ALA A 13 28.49 20.99 10.37
C ALA A 13 29.17 21.79 9.24
N GLN A 14 29.90 22.84 9.60
CA GLN A 14 30.69 23.67 8.67
C GLN A 14 32.17 23.24 8.58
N ALA A 15 32.58 22.24 9.36
CA ALA A 15 33.96 21.76 9.38
C ALA A 15 34.29 20.85 8.18
N SER A 16 35.55 20.40 8.14
CA SER A 16 36.01 19.43 7.16
C SER A 16 35.22 18.11 7.24
N LEU A 17 35.13 17.39 6.11
CA LEU A 17 34.50 16.08 6.06
C LEU A 17 35.13 15.07 7.04
N ALA A 18 36.42 15.19 7.33
CA ALA A 18 37.10 14.35 8.31
C ALA A 18 36.55 14.58 9.73
N THR A 19 36.36 15.84 10.12
CA THR A 19 35.76 16.22 11.41
C THR A 19 34.33 15.70 11.54
N VAL A 20 33.53 15.85 10.47
CA VAL A 20 32.15 15.32 10.44
C VAL A 20 32.14 13.80 10.60
N LYS A 21 33.07 13.07 9.97
CA LYS A 21 33.20 11.62 10.13
C LYS A 21 33.56 11.21 11.56
N VAL A 22 34.45 11.94 12.22
CA VAL A 22 34.79 11.71 13.65
C VAL A 22 33.55 11.90 14.53
N TYR A 23 32.81 13.00 14.35
CA TYR A 23 31.55 13.24 15.06
C TYR A 23 30.56 12.09 14.87
N LEU A 24 30.32 11.67 13.62
CA LEU A 24 29.37 10.60 13.31
C LEU A 24 29.79 9.26 13.91
N HIS A 25 31.09 8.96 13.92
CA HIS A 25 31.62 7.75 14.54
C HIS A 25 31.37 7.75 16.05
N VAL A 26 31.76 8.83 16.74
CA VAL A 26 31.55 8.97 18.19
C VAL A 26 30.05 8.90 18.53
N ARG A 27 29.21 9.60 17.79
CA ARG A 27 27.75 9.59 17.96
C ARG A 27 27.18 8.17 17.83
N ASN A 28 27.53 7.46 16.76
CA ASN A 28 27.06 6.08 16.52
C ASN A 28 27.56 5.12 17.59
N ARG A 29 28.81 5.29 18.05
CA ARG A 29 29.41 4.44 19.07
C ARG A 29 28.72 4.60 20.43
N ILE A 30 28.40 5.83 20.83
CA ILE A 30 27.64 6.11 22.06
C ILE A 30 26.23 5.52 21.97
N LEU A 31 25.53 5.69 20.84
CA LEU A 31 24.22 5.06 20.61
C LEU A 31 24.29 3.53 20.74
N GLN A 32 25.30 2.91 20.13
CA GLN A 32 25.51 1.47 20.19
C GLN A 32 25.66 1.00 21.65
N MET A 33 26.52 1.65 22.44
CA MET A 33 26.74 1.31 23.85
C MET A 33 25.44 1.33 24.66
N TRP A 34 24.59 2.32 24.42
CA TRP A 34 23.28 2.42 25.08
C TRP A 34 22.34 1.28 24.65
N LEU A 35 22.28 0.96 23.35
CA LEU A 35 21.39 -0.07 22.82
C LEU A 35 21.80 -1.50 23.22
N GLU A 36 23.09 -1.71 23.51
CA GLU A 36 23.64 -2.97 24.03
C GLU A 36 23.26 -3.21 25.50
N ASN A 37 23.21 -2.16 26.35
CA ASN A 37 22.84 -2.27 27.77
C ASN A 37 21.93 -1.12 28.23
N SER A 38 20.69 -1.11 27.73
CA SER A 38 19.70 -0.06 28.04
C SER A 38 19.08 -0.17 29.44
N LYS A 39 19.42 -1.19 30.22
CA LYS A 39 18.95 -1.36 31.61
C LYS A 39 19.73 -0.51 32.61
N HIS A 40 20.87 0.07 32.22
CA HIS A 40 21.74 0.86 33.07
C HIS A 40 22.04 2.21 32.43
N GLN A 41 22.16 3.25 33.25
CA GLN A 41 22.55 4.58 32.78
C GLN A 41 23.94 4.53 32.11
N LEU A 42 24.04 5.05 30.89
CA LEU A 42 25.29 5.23 30.18
C LEU A 42 25.91 6.57 30.55
N LEU A 43 27.06 6.51 31.24
CA LEU A 43 27.81 7.69 31.66
C LEU A 43 28.86 8.09 30.61
N VAL A 44 29.18 9.38 30.54
CA VAL A 44 30.19 9.91 29.60
C VAL A 44 31.57 9.31 29.86
N GLU A 45 31.90 9.04 31.11
CA GLU A 45 33.16 8.40 31.51
C GLU A 45 33.29 7.01 30.87
N GLN A 46 32.21 6.23 30.86
CA GLN A 46 32.16 4.92 30.20
C GLN A 46 32.28 5.03 28.68
N CYS A 47 31.74 6.10 28.08
CA CYS A 47 31.89 6.33 26.64
C CYS A 47 33.35 6.62 26.25
N LEU A 48 34.06 7.40 27.07
CA LEU A 48 35.48 7.70 26.87
C LEU A 48 36.37 6.46 27.03
N GLU A 49 36.10 5.63 28.05
CA GLU A 49 36.84 4.39 28.30
C GLU A 49 36.65 3.35 27.19
N ASN A 50 35.44 3.23 26.64
CA ASN A 50 35.09 2.16 25.69
C ASN A 50 35.10 2.61 24.21
N THR A 51 35.66 3.80 23.95
CA THR A 51 35.90 4.33 22.61
C THR A 51 37.40 4.32 22.33
N GLU A 52 37.79 3.84 21.15
CA GLU A 52 39.20 3.68 20.77
C GLU A 52 39.80 4.99 20.21
N ALA A 53 41.14 5.09 20.24
CA ALA A 53 41.85 6.17 19.57
C ALA A 53 41.67 6.05 18.04
N PRO A 54 41.57 7.17 17.30
CA PRO A 54 41.69 8.57 17.75
C PRO A 54 40.37 9.19 18.25
N TYR A 55 39.26 8.44 18.29
CA TYR A 55 37.92 8.98 18.54
C TYR A 55 37.67 9.38 20.00
N ASN A 56 38.46 8.86 20.94
CA ASN A 56 38.42 9.24 22.36
C ASN A 56 39.37 10.41 22.71
N SER A 57 40.16 10.91 21.76
CA SER A 57 41.20 11.91 22.03
C SER A 57 40.64 13.31 22.31
N ASP A 58 39.52 13.68 21.68
CA ASP A 58 38.80 14.93 21.97
C ASP A 58 37.69 14.69 23.01
N VAL A 59 38.08 14.83 24.28
CA VAL A 59 37.19 14.62 25.44
C VAL A 59 36.00 15.60 25.43
N ALA A 60 36.23 16.85 25.01
CA ALA A 60 35.19 17.87 24.99
C ALA A 60 34.12 17.55 23.94
N LEU A 61 34.53 17.08 22.76
CA LEU A 61 33.62 16.63 21.71
C LEU A 61 32.77 15.43 22.17
N VAL A 62 33.39 14.41 22.76
CA VAL A 62 32.66 13.24 23.30
C VAL A 62 31.63 13.67 24.34
N HIS A 63 31.99 14.58 25.26
CA HIS A 63 31.08 15.10 26.27
C HIS A 63 29.91 15.88 25.65
N ARG A 64 30.17 16.74 24.67
CA ARG A 64 29.11 17.47 23.95
C ARG A 64 28.14 16.51 23.24
N ILE A 65 28.67 15.49 22.57
CA ILE A 65 27.86 14.48 21.87
C ILE A 65 27.02 13.67 22.86
N HIS A 66 27.61 13.17 23.95
CA HIS A 66 26.88 12.45 25.00
C HIS A 66 25.75 13.31 25.58
N THR A 67 26.06 14.56 25.95
CA THR A 67 25.07 15.50 26.48
C THR A 67 23.94 15.77 25.49
N PHE A 68 24.26 15.94 24.21
CA PHE A 68 23.27 16.12 23.15
C PHE A 68 22.35 14.90 23.01
N LEU A 69 22.92 13.68 23.00
CA LEU A 69 22.15 12.45 22.88
C LEU A 69 21.24 12.23 24.10
N GLU A 70 21.75 12.46 25.31
CA GLU A 70 20.97 12.34 26.54
C GLU A 70 19.85 13.39 26.60
N ARG A 71 20.16 14.65 26.24
CA ARG A 71 19.17 15.74 26.24
C ARG A 71 18.00 15.51 25.29
N ASN A 72 18.27 14.95 24.12
CA ASN A 72 17.26 14.67 23.09
C ASN A 72 16.62 13.28 23.23
N GLY A 73 16.94 12.53 24.29
CA GLY A 73 16.32 11.22 24.55
C GLY A 73 16.76 10.11 23.61
N PHE A 74 17.93 10.22 22.96
CA PHE A 74 18.48 9.15 22.12
C PHE A 74 19.20 8.07 22.95
N ILE A 75 19.72 8.44 24.13
CA ILE A 75 20.27 7.55 25.15
C ILE A 75 19.67 7.89 26.50
N ASN A 76 19.84 7.01 27.49
CA ASN A 76 19.37 7.24 28.86
C ASN A 76 17.88 7.63 28.92
N PHE A 77 17.05 7.01 28.09
CA PHE A 77 15.61 7.19 28.09
C PHE A 77 14.91 5.91 28.59
N GLY A 78 13.63 6.03 28.95
CA GLY A 78 12.88 4.89 29.48
C GLY A 78 13.40 4.43 30.85
N ILE A 79 13.17 3.17 31.21
CA ILE A 79 13.35 2.65 32.56
C ILE A 79 14.70 1.97 32.71
N PHE A 80 15.64 2.65 33.38
CA PHE A 80 16.99 2.14 33.62
C PHE A 80 17.46 2.41 35.04
N LYS A 81 18.38 1.58 35.52
CA LYS A 81 19.07 1.75 36.80
C LYS A 81 20.05 2.91 36.69
N ARG A 82 19.85 3.92 37.53
CA ARG A 82 20.76 5.06 37.65
C ARG A 82 22.00 4.72 38.46
N THR A 83 23.14 5.23 38.00
CA THR A 83 24.40 5.19 38.73
C THR A 83 24.59 6.48 39.52
N LYS A 84 24.28 7.63 38.91
CA LYS A 84 24.31 8.94 39.57
C LYS A 84 22.93 9.26 40.15
N PRO A 85 22.80 9.59 41.46
CA PRO A 85 21.52 9.95 42.06
C PRO A 85 20.95 11.21 41.40
N LEU A 86 19.63 11.39 41.50
CA LEU A 86 19.00 12.62 41.02
C LEU A 86 19.51 13.83 41.82
N PRO A 87 19.63 15.01 41.20
CA PRO A 87 19.90 16.24 41.93
C PRO A 87 18.84 16.46 43.02
N THR A 88 19.30 16.73 44.24
CA THR A 88 18.43 17.01 45.40
C THR A 88 17.71 18.34 45.24
N LYS A 89 18.42 19.37 44.76
CA LYS A 89 17.84 20.66 44.40
C LYS A 89 17.24 20.58 43.00
N LYS A 90 15.93 20.76 42.91
CA LYS A 90 15.21 20.85 41.64
C LYS A 90 15.34 22.25 41.05
N SER A 91 15.35 22.34 39.71
CA SER A 91 15.39 23.61 38.98
C SER A 91 14.24 23.67 37.98
N GLY A 92 13.34 24.63 38.16
CA GLY A 92 12.14 24.77 37.35
C GLY A 92 11.02 23.79 37.73
N LYS A 93 9.78 24.23 37.51
CA LYS A 93 8.55 23.48 37.77
C LYS A 93 7.75 23.33 36.49
N VAL A 94 7.34 22.11 36.16
CA VAL A 94 6.60 21.77 34.95
C VAL A 94 5.35 20.98 35.32
N ILE A 95 4.22 21.38 34.73
CA ILE A 95 2.97 20.60 34.80
C ILE A 95 2.78 19.90 33.46
N VAL A 96 2.56 18.59 33.50
CA VAL A 96 2.24 17.76 32.35
C VAL A 96 0.78 17.36 32.43
N ILE A 97 -0.02 17.73 31.42
CA ILE A 97 -1.44 17.38 31.34
C ILE A 97 -1.58 16.08 30.54
N GLY A 98 -2.06 15.03 31.20
CA GLY A 98 -2.27 13.68 30.66
C GLY A 98 -1.13 12.71 31.00
N ALA A 99 -1.46 11.61 31.66
CA ALA A 99 -0.57 10.49 31.99
C ALA A 99 -0.62 9.37 30.93
N GLY A 100 -0.77 9.73 29.65
CA GLY A 100 -0.51 8.82 28.53
C GLY A 100 1.00 8.59 28.32
N ILE A 101 1.38 7.69 27.42
CA ILE A 101 2.80 7.35 27.19
C ILE A 101 3.68 8.56 26.84
N ALA A 102 3.15 9.53 26.07
CA ALA A 102 3.86 10.76 25.73
C ALA A 102 4.13 11.63 26.97
N GLY A 103 3.11 11.87 27.80
CA GLY A 103 3.24 12.67 29.03
C GLY A 103 4.16 12.00 30.05
N LEU A 104 4.04 10.68 30.22
CA LEU A 104 4.90 9.90 31.11
C LEU A 104 6.37 9.91 30.64
N ALA A 105 6.62 9.77 29.34
CA ALA A 105 7.98 9.84 28.79
C ALA A 105 8.62 11.22 29.01
N ALA A 106 7.87 12.30 28.73
CA ALA A 106 8.32 13.66 28.94
C ALA A 106 8.58 13.94 30.43
N ALA A 107 7.64 13.59 31.31
CA ALA A 107 7.76 13.81 32.74
C ALA A 107 9.00 13.12 33.32
N ARG A 108 9.25 11.89 32.87
CA ARG A 108 10.44 11.13 33.25
C ARG A 108 11.73 11.82 32.80
N GLN A 109 11.84 12.25 31.55
CA GLN A 109 13.04 12.93 31.06
C GLN A 109 13.29 14.26 31.81
N LEU A 110 12.25 15.07 32.03
CA LEU A 110 12.38 16.35 32.74
C LEU A 110 12.80 16.15 34.20
N GLN A 111 12.24 15.15 34.88
CA GLN A 111 12.65 14.81 36.24
C GLN A 111 14.12 14.34 36.27
N GLN A 112 14.55 13.57 35.26
CA GLN A 112 15.96 13.14 35.12
C GLN A 112 16.92 14.30 34.93
N PHE A 113 16.48 15.39 34.27
CA PHE A 113 17.23 16.64 34.14
C PHE A 113 17.16 17.52 35.39
N GLY A 114 16.53 17.04 36.47
CA GLY A 114 16.50 17.73 37.76
C GLY A 114 15.36 18.75 37.89
N MET A 115 14.31 18.67 37.08
CA MET A 115 13.13 19.53 37.24
C MET A 115 12.13 18.96 38.26
N GLU A 116 11.30 19.82 38.83
CA GLU A 116 10.09 19.43 39.55
C GLU A 116 8.97 19.22 38.53
N VAL A 117 8.37 18.03 38.49
CA VAL A 117 7.35 17.68 37.51
C VAL A 117 6.10 17.16 38.21
N ILE A 118 4.95 17.72 37.85
CA ILE A 118 3.63 17.30 38.30
C ILE A 118 2.87 16.79 37.08
N VAL A 119 2.29 15.59 37.17
CA VAL A 119 1.43 15.04 36.12
C VAL A 119 -0.02 15.09 36.59
N LEU A 120 -0.90 15.67 35.76
CA LEU A 120 -2.34 15.73 35.98
C LEU A 120 -3.04 14.78 35.01
N GLU A 121 -3.79 13.81 35.51
CA GLU A 121 -4.55 12.85 34.70
C GLU A 121 -6.02 12.89 35.11
N ALA A 122 -6.90 12.97 34.11
CA ALA A 122 -8.34 13.06 34.35
C ALA A 122 -8.95 11.70 34.73
N ARG A 123 -8.31 10.59 34.34
CA ARG A 123 -8.77 9.24 34.64
C ARG A 123 -8.23 8.74 35.97
N ASP A 124 -8.88 7.71 36.49
CA ASP A 124 -8.44 6.91 37.63
C ASP A 124 -7.25 5.96 37.31
N ARG A 125 -6.63 6.14 36.14
CA ARG A 125 -5.52 5.30 35.66
C ARG A 125 -4.58 6.07 34.74
N VAL A 126 -3.32 5.67 34.77
CA VAL A 126 -2.33 6.03 33.76
C VAL A 126 -2.53 5.28 32.43
N GLY A 127 -1.81 5.71 31.39
CA GLY A 127 -1.69 5.01 30.10
C GLY A 127 -2.55 5.58 28.97
N GLY A 128 -3.60 6.34 29.30
CA GLY A 128 -4.48 6.97 28.31
C GLY A 128 -5.08 5.95 27.34
N ARG A 129 -4.70 6.03 26.05
CA ARG A 129 -5.12 5.10 24.98
C ARG A 129 -4.46 3.71 25.05
N ILE A 130 -3.46 3.51 25.91
CA ILE A 130 -2.97 2.17 26.25
C ILE A 130 -3.82 1.67 27.42
N ALA A 131 -4.82 0.85 27.12
CA ALA A 131 -5.82 0.41 28.09
C ALA A 131 -5.99 -1.11 28.03
N THR A 132 -5.76 -1.77 29.16
CA THR A 132 -5.86 -3.23 29.28
C THR A 132 -7.02 -3.60 30.22
N PHE A 133 -8.00 -4.31 29.70
CA PHE A 133 -9.07 -4.93 30.48
C PHE A 133 -8.54 -6.16 31.24
N ARG A 134 -8.95 -6.31 32.50
CA ARG A 134 -8.55 -7.43 33.37
C ARG A 134 -9.73 -7.91 34.19
N LYS A 135 -10.06 -9.19 34.09
CA LYS A 135 -11.08 -9.83 34.94
C LYS A 135 -10.72 -11.30 35.15
N GLY A 136 -10.33 -11.65 36.39
CA GLY A 136 -9.76 -12.96 36.68
C GLY A 136 -8.49 -13.20 35.84
N ASN A 137 -8.44 -14.33 35.14
CA ASN A 137 -7.34 -14.67 34.23
C ASN A 137 -7.51 -14.09 32.83
N TYR A 138 -8.63 -13.41 32.54
CA TYR A 138 -8.86 -12.79 31.24
C TYR A 138 -8.21 -11.42 31.18
N ILE A 139 -7.40 -11.24 30.15
CA ILE A 139 -6.69 -10.00 29.89
C ILE A 139 -6.78 -9.70 28.40
N ALA A 140 -7.24 -8.50 28.06
CA ALA A 140 -7.37 -8.05 26.68
C ALA A 140 -7.04 -6.56 26.58
N ASP A 141 -6.35 -6.15 25.53
CA ASP A 141 -6.11 -4.73 25.25
C ASP A 141 -7.31 -4.14 24.50
N LEU A 142 -7.82 -3.01 24.99
CA LEU A 142 -8.88 -2.21 24.36
C LEU A 142 -8.30 -1.07 23.50
N GLY A 143 -6.99 -0.88 23.56
CA GLY A 143 -6.27 0.17 22.85
C GLY A 143 -5.06 -0.39 22.10
N ALA A 144 -3.89 0.22 22.28
CA ALA A 144 -2.69 -0.22 21.57
C ALA A 144 -2.32 -1.69 21.88
N MET A 145 -2.45 -2.56 20.89
CA MET A 145 -2.16 -4.00 21.02
C MET A 145 -0.90 -4.48 20.29
N VAL A 146 -0.55 -3.82 19.18
CA VAL A 146 0.53 -4.23 18.27
C VAL A 146 1.78 -3.34 18.43
N VAL A 147 2.96 -3.95 18.35
CA VAL A 147 4.25 -3.27 18.11
C VAL A 147 4.62 -3.50 16.64
N THR A 148 4.68 -2.43 15.86
CA THR A 148 4.98 -2.45 14.43
C THR A 148 6.49 -2.47 14.21
N GLY A 149 7.04 -3.66 13.96
CA GLY A 149 8.48 -3.84 13.75
C GLY A 149 9.33 -3.53 14.98
N LEU A 150 10.57 -4.01 14.98
CA LEU A 150 11.54 -3.73 16.06
C LEU A 150 12.77 -2.97 15.56
N GLY A 151 13.07 -3.03 14.27
CA GLY A 151 14.20 -2.33 13.67
C GLY A 151 13.93 -0.83 13.60
N GLY A 152 14.66 -0.06 14.40
CA GLY A 152 14.49 1.39 14.53
C GLY A 152 13.43 1.82 15.55
N ASN A 153 12.63 0.90 16.07
CA ASN A 153 11.53 1.21 16.99
C ASN A 153 12.05 1.43 18.44
N PRO A 154 11.79 2.58 19.08
CA PRO A 154 12.21 2.82 20.47
C PRO A 154 11.55 1.88 21.48
N VAL A 155 10.40 1.28 21.14
CA VAL A 155 9.75 0.25 21.96
C VAL A 155 10.64 -0.99 22.13
N THR A 156 11.57 -1.25 21.22
CA THR A 156 12.58 -2.32 21.36
C THR A 156 13.50 -2.08 22.56
N VAL A 157 13.81 -0.83 22.88
CA VAL A 157 14.62 -0.49 24.06
C VAL A 157 13.78 -0.67 25.32
N LEU A 158 12.54 -0.19 25.29
CA LEU A 158 11.61 -0.32 26.41
C LEU A 158 11.28 -1.79 26.72
N SER A 159 11.13 -2.62 25.69
CA SER A 159 10.82 -4.04 25.84
C SER A 159 11.92 -4.80 26.58
N LYS A 160 13.19 -4.47 26.31
CA LYS A 160 14.33 -4.97 27.07
C LYS A 160 14.31 -4.46 28.51
N GLN A 161 13.97 -3.20 28.73
CA GLN A 161 14.03 -2.57 30.06
C GLN A 161 13.03 -3.16 31.07
N ILE A 162 11.83 -3.53 30.61
CA ILE A 162 10.77 -4.08 31.48
C ILE A 162 10.51 -5.57 31.24
N ASP A 163 11.37 -6.23 30.44
CA ASP A 163 11.24 -7.63 30.07
C ASP A 163 9.85 -7.94 29.46
N MET A 164 9.42 -7.20 28.42
CA MET A 164 8.16 -7.47 27.71
C MET A 164 8.24 -8.79 26.94
N GLU A 165 7.18 -9.59 27.02
CA GLU A 165 7.06 -10.83 26.24
C GLU A 165 6.32 -10.54 24.93
N LEU A 166 7.07 -10.52 23.82
CA LEU A 166 6.57 -10.19 22.49
C LEU A 166 6.41 -11.45 21.64
N HIS A 167 5.25 -11.62 21.03
CA HIS A 167 4.92 -12.74 20.15
C HIS A 167 4.64 -12.26 18.74
N ARG A 168 5.23 -12.94 17.77
CA ARG A 168 5.01 -12.65 16.35
C ARG A 168 3.55 -12.91 15.98
N ILE A 169 2.95 -11.96 15.27
CA ILE A 169 1.63 -12.12 14.65
C ILE A 169 1.80 -12.93 13.36
N ARG A 170 1.00 -13.98 13.19
CA ARG A 170 0.96 -14.78 11.95
C ARG A 170 0.08 -14.06 10.95
N GLN A 171 0.60 -13.83 9.74
CA GLN A 171 -0.10 -13.06 8.70
C GLN A 171 -1.22 -13.82 8.00
N LYS A 172 -1.33 -15.14 8.19
CA LYS A 172 -2.40 -15.93 7.57
C LYS A 172 -3.76 -15.53 8.16
N CYS A 173 -4.61 -14.91 7.34
CA CYS A 173 -5.95 -14.45 7.70
C CYS A 173 -6.99 -15.02 6.72
N PRO A 174 -7.60 -16.20 7.01
CA PRO A 174 -8.64 -16.74 6.13
C PRO A 174 -9.91 -15.88 6.19
N LEU A 175 -10.46 -15.56 5.01
CA LEU A 175 -11.72 -14.82 4.90
C LEU A 175 -12.93 -15.76 4.91
N TYR A 176 -14.00 -15.31 5.55
CA TYR A 176 -15.29 -16.02 5.61
C TYR A 176 -16.39 -15.14 5.04
N GLN A 177 -17.20 -15.72 4.15
CA GLN A 177 -18.38 -15.06 3.58
C GLN A 177 -19.48 -14.91 4.63
N SER A 178 -20.50 -14.10 4.33
CA SER A 178 -21.69 -13.96 5.18
C SER A 178 -22.47 -15.26 5.41
N SER A 179 -22.27 -16.27 4.56
CA SER A 179 -22.80 -17.62 4.72
C SER A 179 -22.06 -18.46 5.77
N GLY A 180 -20.90 -17.99 6.26
CA GLY A 180 -20.00 -18.74 7.14
C GLY A 180 -19.02 -19.67 6.41
N LEU A 181 -19.08 -19.75 5.08
CA LEU A 181 -18.14 -20.51 4.27
C LEU A 181 -16.85 -19.72 4.04
N THR A 182 -15.71 -20.43 3.96
CA THR A 182 -14.42 -19.82 3.61
C THR A 182 -14.42 -19.31 2.17
N VAL A 183 -13.75 -18.19 1.93
CA VAL A 183 -13.44 -17.71 0.57
C VAL A 183 -12.38 -18.63 -0.05
N ASP A 184 -12.58 -19.00 -1.31
CA ASP A 184 -11.60 -19.80 -2.06
C ASP A 184 -10.28 -19.03 -2.21
N LYS A 185 -9.16 -19.75 -2.05
CA LYS A 185 -7.83 -19.15 -2.05
C LYS A 185 -7.53 -18.35 -3.34
N ASP A 186 -7.91 -18.89 -4.49
CA ASP A 186 -7.67 -18.22 -5.77
C ASP A 186 -8.45 -16.90 -5.88
N LYS A 187 -9.64 -16.84 -5.26
CA LYS A 187 -10.47 -15.63 -5.21
C LYS A 187 -9.91 -14.60 -4.25
N ASP A 188 -9.46 -15.06 -3.07
CA ASP A 188 -8.77 -14.23 -2.08
C ASP A 188 -7.55 -13.53 -2.71
N GLU A 189 -6.63 -14.32 -3.30
CA GLU A 189 -5.42 -13.79 -3.96
C GLU A 189 -5.72 -12.93 -5.20
N MET A 190 -6.80 -13.21 -5.94
CA MET A 190 -7.22 -12.38 -7.07
C MET A 190 -7.70 -11.00 -6.61
N VAL A 191 -8.57 -10.96 -5.59
CA VAL A 191 -9.14 -9.70 -5.09
C VAL A 191 -8.10 -8.88 -4.34
N GLU A 192 -7.22 -9.51 -3.55
CA GLU A 192 -6.11 -8.82 -2.88
C GLU A 192 -5.17 -8.14 -3.89
N ARG A 193 -4.82 -8.83 -4.97
CA ARG A 193 -4.01 -8.23 -6.04
C ARG A 193 -4.70 -7.06 -6.71
N GLU A 194 -6.01 -7.15 -6.92
CA GLU A 194 -6.76 -6.05 -7.52
C GLU A 194 -6.90 -4.87 -6.56
N PHE A 195 -7.09 -5.11 -5.26
CA PHE A 195 -7.05 -4.07 -4.23
C PHE A 195 -5.73 -3.28 -4.25
N ASN A 196 -4.58 -3.97 -4.30
CA ASN A 196 -3.28 -3.32 -4.37
C ASN A 196 -3.10 -2.51 -5.67
N ARG A 197 -3.56 -3.06 -6.81
CA ARG A 197 -3.57 -2.33 -8.10
C ARG A 197 -4.43 -1.08 -8.06
N LEU A 198 -5.57 -1.10 -7.37
CA LEU A 198 -6.42 0.07 -7.18
C LEU A 198 -5.71 1.15 -6.36
N LEU A 199 -4.99 0.78 -5.29
CA LEU A 199 -4.18 1.73 -4.51
C LEU A 199 -3.07 2.36 -5.36
N GLU A 200 -2.32 1.55 -6.10
CA GLU A 200 -1.30 2.04 -7.04
C GLU A 200 -1.88 3.02 -8.07
N ALA A 201 -3.07 2.70 -8.61
CA ALA A 201 -3.77 3.58 -9.55
C ALA A 201 -4.19 4.90 -8.91
N THR A 202 -4.62 4.91 -7.64
CA THR A 202 -4.90 6.16 -6.92
C THR A 202 -3.65 6.97 -6.64
N SER A 203 -2.52 6.32 -6.34
CA SER A 203 -1.23 7.01 -6.21
C SER A 203 -0.78 7.63 -7.53
N TYR A 204 -0.94 6.91 -8.66
CA TYR A 204 -0.70 7.45 -10.00
C TYR A 204 -1.59 8.68 -10.28
N LEU A 205 -2.88 8.58 -9.97
CA LEU A 205 -3.85 9.67 -10.13
C LEU A 205 -3.42 10.92 -9.33
N SER A 206 -2.97 10.73 -8.10
CA SER A 206 -2.50 11.79 -7.19
C SER A 206 -1.20 12.44 -7.66
N HIS A 207 -0.17 11.64 -7.96
CA HIS A 207 1.20 12.12 -8.15
C HIS A 207 1.55 12.43 -9.61
N GLN A 208 0.97 11.70 -10.57
CA GLN A 208 1.30 11.85 -12.00
C GLN A 208 0.30 12.76 -12.72
N LEU A 209 -0.99 12.71 -12.34
CA LEU A 209 -2.04 13.53 -12.95
C LEU A 209 -2.39 14.77 -12.12
N ASP A 210 -1.76 14.96 -10.96
CA ASP A 210 -2.05 16.01 -9.97
C ASP A 210 -3.54 16.12 -9.63
N PHE A 211 -4.25 14.99 -9.60
CA PHE A 211 -5.69 14.94 -9.40
C PHE A 211 -6.04 14.97 -7.91
N ASN A 212 -5.67 16.08 -7.27
CA ASN A 212 -5.79 16.25 -5.81
C ASN A 212 -7.00 17.10 -5.40
N TYR A 213 -7.66 17.76 -6.36
CA TYR A 213 -8.80 18.63 -6.14
C TYR A 213 -9.90 18.38 -7.16
N ALA A 214 -11.15 18.32 -6.69
CA ALA A 214 -12.35 18.28 -7.51
C ALA A 214 -13.13 19.58 -7.29
N GLY A 215 -12.97 20.53 -8.21
CA GLY A 215 -13.37 21.92 -7.98
C GLY A 215 -12.53 22.53 -6.85
N ASN A 216 -13.18 23.06 -5.82
CA ASN A 216 -12.51 23.69 -4.67
C ASN A 216 -12.38 22.75 -3.45
N LYS A 217 -12.65 21.45 -3.59
CA LYS A 217 -12.57 20.48 -2.49
C LYS A 217 -11.40 19.51 -2.72
N PRO A 218 -10.61 19.21 -1.68
CA PRO A 218 -9.60 18.18 -1.77
C PRO A 218 -10.25 16.82 -2.01
N VAL A 219 -9.60 16.00 -2.83
CA VAL A 219 -10.05 14.63 -3.13
C VAL A 219 -9.64 13.70 -1.99
N SER A 220 -10.58 12.88 -1.55
CA SER A 220 -10.31 11.80 -0.60
C SER A 220 -9.86 10.52 -1.29
N LEU A 221 -9.15 9.65 -0.56
CA LEU A 221 -8.77 8.33 -1.06
C LEU A 221 -10.00 7.51 -1.50
N GLY A 222 -11.08 7.55 -0.71
CA GLY A 222 -12.33 6.86 -1.04
C GLY A 222 -12.94 7.31 -2.36
N GLN A 223 -12.95 8.62 -2.64
CA GLN A 223 -13.43 9.16 -3.92
C GLN A 223 -12.55 8.71 -5.09
N ALA A 224 -11.23 8.74 -4.92
CA ALA A 224 -10.30 8.31 -5.94
C ALA A 224 -10.48 6.82 -6.28
N LEU A 225 -10.59 5.96 -5.27
CA LEU A 225 -10.86 4.53 -5.45
C LEU A 225 -12.16 4.30 -6.22
N GLU A 226 -13.24 5.01 -5.85
CA GLU A 226 -14.53 4.88 -6.55
C GLU A 226 -14.44 5.29 -8.03
N TRP A 227 -13.72 6.38 -8.32
CA TRP A 227 -13.52 6.82 -9.70
C TRP A 227 -12.65 5.87 -10.50
N VAL A 228 -11.58 5.33 -9.91
CA VAL A 228 -10.74 4.31 -10.58
C VAL A 228 -11.57 3.06 -10.89
N ILE A 229 -12.38 2.56 -9.95
CA ILE A 229 -13.27 1.42 -10.18
C ILE A 229 -14.24 1.71 -11.33
N LYS A 230 -14.89 2.88 -11.33
CA LYS A 230 -15.79 3.30 -12.43
C LYS A 230 -15.08 3.37 -13.78
N LEU A 231 -13.81 3.78 -13.81
CA LEU A 231 -12.99 3.77 -15.03
C LEU A 231 -12.70 2.35 -15.50
N GLN A 232 -12.43 1.40 -14.59
CA GLN A 232 -12.25 -0.01 -14.96
C GLN A 232 -13.53 -0.63 -15.50
N GLU A 233 -14.68 -0.38 -14.86
CA GLU A 233 -15.99 -0.83 -15.35
C GLU A 233 -16.31 -0.26 -16.74
N LYS A 234 -16.01 1.03 -16.96
CA LYS A 234 -16.14 1.67 -18.27
C LYS A 234 -15.26 0.98 -19.31
N HIS A 235 -14.00 0.69 -18.98
CA HIS A 235 -13.05 0.02 -19.90
C HIS A 235 -13.52 -1.37 -20.31
N VAL A 236 -14.11 -2.14 -19.40
CA VAL A 236 -14.71 -3.46 -19.72
C VAL A 236 -15.82 -3.30 -20.76
N LYS A 237 -16.72 -2.32 -20.57
CA LYS A 237 -17.79 -2.03 -21.54
C LYS A 237 -17.24 -1.56 -22.90
N GLU A 238 -16.19 -0.75 -22.90
CA GLU A 238 -15.55 -0.30 -24.14
C GLU A 238 -14.95 -1.48 -24.92
N LYS A 239 -14.31 -2.44 -24.25
CA LYS A 239 -13.83 -3.68 -24.89
C LYS A 239 -14.96 -4.52 -25.47
N GLN A 240 -16.07 -4.67 -24.74
CA GLN A 240 -17.27 -5.36 -25.25
C GLN A 240 -17.81 -4.69 -26.51
N ILE A 241 -17.91 -3.36 -26.51
CA ILE A 241 -18.36 -2.60 -27.68
C ILE A 241 -17.41 -2.77 -28.85
N GLN A 242 -16.09 -2.69 -28.62
CA GLN A 242 -15.08 -2.90 -29.67
C GLN A 242 -15.15 -4.31 -30.25
N HIS A 243 -15.32 -5.32 -29.41
CA HIS A 243 -15.50 -6.70 -29.82
C HIS A 243 -16.74 -6.87 -30.71
N LEU A 244 -17.91 -6.39 -30.26
CA LEU A 244 -19.15 -6.47 -31.03
C LEU A 244 -19.07 -5.68 -32.35
N LYS A 245 -18.39 -4.54 -32.36
CA LYS A 245 -18.13 -3.78 -33.60
C LYS A 245 -17.28 -4.58 -34.59
N ALA A 246 -16.27 -5.31 -34.12
CA ALA A 246 -15.47 -6.17 -34.98
C ALA A 246 -16.31 -7.32 -35.58
N VAL A 247 -17.17 -7.94 -34.77
CA VAL A 247 -18.12 -8.96 -35.23
C VAL A 247 -19.06 -8.40 -36.29
N ILE A 248 -19.71 -7.26 -36.04
CA ILE A 248 -20.62 -6.61 -37.00
C ILE A 248 -19.88 -6.26 -38.30
N ALA A 249 -18.64 -5.75 -38.22
CA ALA A 249 -17.86 -5.42 -39.40
C ALA A 249 -17.56 -6.67 -40.26
N LEU A 250 -17.24 -7.81 -39.64
CA LEU A 250 -17.06 -9.08 -40.35
C LEU A 250 -18.38 -9.61 -40.92
N GLN A 251 -19.48 -9.52 -40.18
CA GLN A 251 -20.81 -9.94 -40.66
C GLN A 251 -21.28 -9.11 -41.86
N GLU A 252 -21.11 -7.78 -41.83
CA GLU A 252 -21.43 -6.92 -42.99
C GLU A 252 -20.52 -7.22 -44.18
N LYS A 253 -19.23 -7.51 -43.94
CA LYS A 253 -18.32 -7.97 -44.99
C LYS A 253 -18.80 -9.29 -45.60
N LEU A 254 -19.13 -10.29 -44.78
CA LEU A 254 -19.65 -11.59 -45.21
C LEU A 254 -20.95 -11.44 -46.01
N LYS A 255 -21.87 -10.62 -45.53
CA LYS A 255 -23.13 -10.30 -46.22
C LYS A 255 -22.88 -9.66 -47.57
N SER A 256 -21.91 -8.76 -47.69
CA SER A 256 -21.53 -8.17 -48.98
C SER A 256 -20.92 -9.21 -49.94
N THR A 257 -20.07 -10.12 -49.44
CA THR A 257 -19.51 -11.24 -50.21
C THR A 257 -20.61 -12.20 -50.68
N HIS A 258 -21.56 -12.55 -49.82
CA HIS A 258 -22.71 -13.39 -50.19
C HIS A 258 -23.59 -12.73 -51.26
N LYS A 259 -23.84 -11.41 -51.18
CA LYS A 259 -24.55 -10.70 -52.25
C LYS A 259 -23.84 -10.78 -53.59
N LEU A 260 -22.51 -10.63 -53.60
CA LEU A 260 -21.71 -10.78 -54.82
C LEU A 260 -21.75 -12.21 -55.35
N LEU A 261 -21.64 -13.22 -54.49
CA LEU A 261 -21.77 -14.63 -54.87
C LEU A 261 -23.12 -14.89 -55.55
N VAL A 262 -24.23 -14.45 -54.94
CA VAL A 262 -25.57 -14.59 -55.54
C VAL A 262 -25.63 -13.98 -56.93
N GLY A 263 -25.11 -12.76 -57.12
CA GLY A 263 -25.08 -12.11 -58.44
C GLY A 263 -24.20 -12.84 -59.47
N VAL A 264 -23.02 -13.35 -59.07
CA VAL A 264 -22.16 -14.15 -59.96
C VAL A 264 -22.85 -15.45 -60.35
N LYS A 265 -23.56 -16.11 -59.43
CA LYS A 265 -24.32 -17.32 -59.71
C LYS A 265 -25.43 -17.10 -60.73
N GLU A 266 -26.23 -16.04 -60.55
CA GLU A 266 -27.29 -15.67 -61.49
C GLU A 266 -26.72 -15.44 -62.91
N HIS A 267 -25.61 -14.71 -63.01
CA HIS A 267 -24.92 -14.50 -64.30
C HIS A 267 -24.34 -15.78 -64.90
N MET A 268 -23.79 -16.69 -64.09
CA MET A 268 -23.31 -17.99 -64.56
C MET A 268 -24.45 -18.86 -65.09
N GLU A 269 -25.59 -18.89 -64.39
CA GLU A 269 -26.78 -19.63 -64.80
C GLU A 269 -27.33 -19.11 -66.13
N GLU A 270 -27.46 -17.78 -66.29
CA GLU A 270 -27.90 -17.15 -67.53
C GLU A 270 -26.92 -17.44 -68.69
N SER A 271 -25.62 -17.28 -68.45
CA SER A 271 -24.58 -17.51 -69.46
C SER A 271 -24.52 -18.98 -69.89
N ASN A 272 -24.69 -19.90 -68.94
CA ASN A 272 -24.71 -21.34 -69.20
C ASN A 272 -25.95 -21.75 -70.01
N LEU A 273 -27.11 -21.14 -69.76
CA LEU A 273 -28.32 -21.38 -70.55
C LEU A 273 -28.10 -20.98 -72.02
N ARG A 274 -27.62 -19.76 -72.26
CA ARG A 274 -27.29 -19.27 -73.62
C ARG A 274 -26.25 -20.14 -74.32
N LEU A 275 -25.23 -20.60 -73.59
CA LEU A 275 -24.21 -21.50 -74.14
C LEU A 275 -24.77 -22.86 -74.52
N LYS A 276 -25.69 -23.43 -73.75
CA LYS A 276 -26.37 -24.69 -74.08
C LYS A 276 -27.20 -24.57 -75.34
N GLU A 277 -27.92 -23.47 -75.51
CA GLU A 277 -28.67 -23.16 -76.74
C GLU A 277 -27.75 -23.09 -77.97
N LEU A 278 -26.64 -22.35 -77.85
CA LEU A 278 -25.63 -22.23 -78.92
C LEU A 278 -24.90 -23.55 -79.21
N ALA A 279 -24.69 -24.39 -78.19
CA ALA A 279 -24.05 -25.69 -78.33
C ALA A 279 -24.93 -26.71 -79.08
N ALA A 280 -26.26 -26.62 -78.92
CA ALA A 280 -27.22 -27.50 -79.58
C ALA A 280 -27.40 -27.25 -81.09
N MET A 281 -26.85 -26.15 -81.62
CA MET A 281 -26.93 -25.81 -83.04
C MET A 281 -25.94 -26.65 -83.89
N THR A 282 -26.44 -27.29 -84.95
CA THR A 282 -25.67 -28.15 -85.87
C THR A 282 -24.83 -27.40 -86.91
N LYS A 283 -25.10 -26.11 -87.17
CA LYS A 283 -24.28 -25.20 -88.00
C LYS A 283 -24.24 -23.81 -87.36
N ARG A 284 -23.03 -23.28 -87.15
CA ARG A 284 -22.80 -21.92 -86.61
C ARG A 284 -22.09 -21.07 -87.66
N ASN A 285 -22.55 -19.84 -87.85
CA ASN A 285 -21.80 -18.84 -88.61
C ASN A 285 -20.66 -18.28 -87.72
N VAL A 286 -19.78 -17.45 -88.29
CA VAL A 286 -18.60 -16.90 -87.57
C VAL A 286 -19.01 -16.11 -86.32
N GLU A 287 -20.12 -15.37 -86.38
CA GLU A 287 -20.65 -14.57 -85.27
C GLU A 287 -21.15 -15.45 -84.12
N LEU A 288 -21.89 -16.52 -84.42
CA LEU A 288 -22.39 -17.48 -83.42
C LEU A 288 -21.26 -18.31 -82.82
N GLU A 289 -20.24 -18.66 -83.59
CA GLU A 289 -19.04 -19.35 -83.09
C GLU A 289 -18.20 -18.43 -82.18
N PHE A 290 -18.08 -17.14 -82.52
CA PHE A 290 -17.46 -16.14 -81.66
C PHE A 290 -18.25 -15.96 -80.36
N ALA A 291 -19.58 -15.81 -80.43
CA ALA A 291 -20.44 -15.67 -79.26
C ALA A 291 -20.34 -16.88 -78.32
N TYR A 292 -20.28 -18.10 -78.87
CA TYR A 292 -20.08 -19.32 -78.09
C TYR A 292 -18.72 -19.34 -77.38
N ARG A 293 -17.63 -19.03 -78.09
CA ARG A 293 -16.27 -18.99 -77.50
C ARG A 293 -16.09 -17.87 -76.48
N SER A 294 -16.67 -16.70 -76.74
CA SER A 294 -16.68 -15.58 -75.78
C SER A 294 -17.46 -15.96 -74.53
N GLY A 295 -18.66 -16.52 -74.68
CA GLY A 295 -19.46 -16.97 -73.54
C GLY A 295 -18.74 -18.03 -72.70
N LEU A 296 -18.01 -18.97 -73.32
CA LEU A 296 -17.19 -19.95 -72.59
C LEU A 296 -16.07 -19.29 -71.78
N ARG A 297 -15.44 -18.24 -72.33
CA ARG A 297 -14.42 -17.46 -71.61
C ARG A 297 -15.05 -16.69 -70.44
N ASP A 298 -16.19 -16.06 -70.66
CA ASP A 298 -16.90 -15.28 -69.65
C ASP A 298 -17.40 -16.18 -68.51
N LEU A 299 -17.92 -17.37 -68.83
CA LEU A 299 -18.33 -18.38 -67.86
C LEU A 299 -17.14 -18.86 -67.02
N ASN A 300 -15.99 -19.14 -67.65
CA ASN A 300 -14.75 -19.49 -66.94
C ASN A 300 -14.24 -18.34 -66.04
N SER A 301 -14.40 -17.10 -66.47
CA SER A 301 -14.06 -15.93 -65.65
C SER A 301 -14.97 -15.81 -64.43
N CYS A 302 -16.27 -16.00 -64.61
CA CYS A 302 -17.25 -16.01 -63.52
C CYS A 302 -16.99 -17.16 -62.53
N ALA A 303 -16.66 -18.36 -63.02
CA ALA A 303 -16.31 -19.50 -62.17
C ALA A 303 -15.08 -19.21 -61.28
N LYS A 304 -14.02 -18.61 -61.85
CA LYS A 304 -12.86 -18.18 -61.05
C LYS A 304 -13.22 -17.14 -60.00
N GLN A 305 -14.08 -16.18 -60.35
CA GLN A 305 -14.53 -15.16 -59.42
C GLN A 305 -15.39 -15.77 -58.30
N TRP A 306 -16.24 -16.75 -58.62
CA TRP A 306 -17.01 -17.51 -57.65
C TRP A 306 -16.10 -18.23 -56.65
N ASP A 307 -15.10 -18.98 -57.13
CA ASP A 307 -14.16 -19.71 -56.27
C ASP A 307 -13.41 -18.76 -55.31
N GLN A 308 -12.99 -17.60 -55.81
CA GLN A 308 -12.33 -16.57 -55.00
C GLN A 308 -13.25 -16.00 -53.91
N LEU A 309 -14.49 -15.66 -54.26
CA LEU A 309 -15.47 -15.13 -53.30
C LEU A 309 -15.88 -16.19 -52.28
N GLN A 310 -15.93 -17.46 -52.66
CA GLN A 310 -16.24 -18.57 -51.78
C GLN A 310 -15.13 -18.79 -50.74
N GLU A 311 -13.86 -18.74 -51.15
CA GLU A 311 -12.73 -18.81 -50.23
C GLU A 311 -12.71 -17.59 -49.28
N GLN A 312 -12.96 -16.39 -49.81
CA GLN A 312 -13.08 -15.18 -48.97
C GLN A 312 -14.22 -15.28 -47.94
N ALA A 313 -15.38 -15.82 -48.31
CA ALA A 313 -16.48 -16.03 -47.38
C ALA A 313 -16.06 -16.99 -46.26
N LYS A 314 -15.43 -18.12 -46.61
CA LYS A 314 -14.94 -19.10 -45.64
C LYS A 314 -13.92 -18.51 -44.66
N GLU A 315 -12.96 -17.72 -45.15
CA GLU A 315 -11.99 -17.02 -44.28
C GLU A 315 -12.67 -16.06 -43.29
N ILE A 316 -13.73 -15.37 -43.73
CA ILE A 316 -14.48 -14.45 -42.86
C ILE A 316 -15.27 -15.24 -41.81
N GLU A 317 -15.89 -16.37 -42.17
CA GLU A 317 -16.60 -17.25 -41.25
C GLU A 317 -15.68 -17.86 -40.19
N GLU A 318 -14.46 -18.27 -40.58
CA GLU A 318 -13.45 -18.77 -39.63
C GLU A 318 -13.05 -17.69 -38.62
N LYS A 319 -12.80 -16.45 -39.08
CA LYS A 319 -12.49 -15.31 -38.20
C LYS A 319 -13.66 -14.93 -37.29
N LEU A 320 -14.89 -15.04 -37.80
CA LEU A 320 -16.09 -14.79 -36.99
C LEU A 320 -16.18 -15.79 -35.84
N LYS A 321 -15.97 -17.08 -36.14
CA LYS A 321 -15.99 -18.16 -35.15
C LYS A 321 -14.89 -18.00 -34.10
N GLU A 322 -13.70 -17.58 -34.52
CA GLU A 322 -12.60 -17.29 -33.60
C GLU A 322 -12.98 -16.17 -32.62
N LEU A 323 -13.50 -15.05 -33.13
CA LEU A 323 -13.95 -13.94 -32.28
C LEU A 323 -15.06 -14.38 -31.32
N GLU A 324 -16.08 -15.08 -31.80
CA GLU A 324 -17.20 -15.55 -30.96
C GLU A 324 -16.74 -16.53 -29.87
N SER A 325 -15.64 -17.26 -30.08
CA SER A 325 -15.09 -18.19 -29.09
C SER A 325 -14.32 -17.52 -27.94
N SER A 326 -13.95 -16.25 -28.09
CA SER A 326 -13.09 -15.52 -27.15
C SER A 326 -13.68 -14.15 -26.79
N PRO A 327 -14.86 -14.11 -26.13
CA PRO A 327 -15.46 -12.86 -25.69
C PRO A 327 -14.61 -12.18 -24.61
N PRO A 328 -14.61 -10.84 -24.54
CA PRO A 328 -14.02 -10.12 -23.42
C PRO A 328 -14.79 -10.40 -22.12
N SER A 329 -14.19 -10.05 -20.98
CA SER A 329 -14.83 -10.20 -19.66
C SER A 329 -16.22 -9.57 -19.61
N ASP A 330 -17.17 -10.26 -18.98
CA ASP A 330 -18.55 -9.77 -18.82
C ASP A 330 -18.67 -8.62 -17.82
N VAL A 331 -17.93 -8.74 -16.72
CA VAL A 331 -17.90 -7.77 -15.62
C VAL A 331 -16.47 -7.53 -15.17
N TYR A 332 -16.23 -6.34 -14.60
CA TYR A 332 -14.96 -6.05 -13.92
C TYR A 332 -14.85 -6.84 -12.62
N LEU A 333 -15.84 -6.68 -11.74
CA LEU A 333 -15.97 -7.43 -10.48
C LEU A 333 -17.42 -7.92 -10.35
N SER A 334 -17.60 -9.19 -9.98
CA SER A 334 -18.93 -9.68 -9.60
C SER A 334 -19.34 -9.12 -8.23
N SER A 335 -20.62 -9.24 -7.86
CA SER A 335 -21.09 -8.81 -6.53
C SER A 335 -20.35 -9.50 -5.38
N LYS A 336 -19.93 -10.77 -5.56
CA LYS A 336 -19.15 -11.50 -4.55
C LYS A 336 -17.71 -10.99 -4.48
N ASP A 337 -17.09 -10.71 -5.62
CA ASP A 337 -15.73 -10.14 -5.66
C ASP A 337 -15.72 -8.75 -5.01
N ARG A 338 -16.77 -7.95 -5.25
CA ARG A 338 -16.94 -6.63 -4.62
C ARG A 338 -17.04 -6.70 -3.10
N GLN A 339 -17.77 -7.68 -2.55
CA GLN A 339 -17.86 -7.87 -1.10
C GLN A 339 -16.52 -8.22 -0.46
N ILE A 340 -15.70 -9.04 -1.13
CA ILE A 340 -14.35 -9.36 -0.66
C ILE A 340 -13.47 -8.11 -0.75
N LEU A 341 -13.58 -7.33 -1.83
CA LEU A 341 -12.86 -6.07 -1.99
C LEU A 341 -13.22 -5.06 -0.88
N ASP A 342 -14.50 -4.97 -0.53
CA ASP A 342 -14.97 -4.11 0.56
C ASP A 342 -14.40 -4.54 1.93
N TRP A 343 -14.06 -5.83 2.13
CA TRP A 343 -13.32 -6.26 3.32
C TRP A 343 -11.90 -5.68 3.36
N HIS A 344 -11.19 -5.64 2.23
CA HIS A 344 -9.87 -5.00 2.17
C HIS A 344 -9.96 -3.48 2.40
N PHE A 345 -11.00 -2.82 1.88
CA PHE A 345 -11.27 -1.41 2.22
C PHE A 345 -11.54 -1.25 3.71
N ALA A 346 -12.35 -2.10 4.33
CA ALA A 346 -12.60 -2.06 5.77
C ALA A 346 -11.33 -2.31 6.59
N ASN A 347 -10.43 -3.18 6.12
CA ASN A 347 -9.12 -3.39 6.76
C ASN A 347 -8.22 -2.15 6.66
N LEU A 348 -8.28 -1.41 5.54
CA LEU A 348 -7.59 -0.14 5.37
C LEU A 348 -8.19 0.96 6.27
N GLU A 349 -9.53 1.00 6.40
CA GLU A 349 -10.22 1.90 7.35
C GLU A 349 -9.88 1.56 8.80
N PHE A 350 -9.73 0.27 9.13
CA PHE A 350 -9.25 -0.18 10.43
C PHE A 350 -7.83 0.32 10.72
N ALA A 351 -6.91 0.19 9.76
CA ALA A 351 -5.53 0.66 9.91
C ALA A 351 -5.45 2.18 10.14
N ASN A 352 -6.31 2.95 9.46
CA ASN A 352 -6.35 4.40 9.54
C ASN A 352 -7.32 4.94 10.62
N ALA A 353 -8.09 4.07 11.26
CA ALA A 353 -9.14 4.39 12.24
C ALA A 353 -10.15 5.45 11.75
N THR A 354 -10.44 5.50 10.45
CA THR A 354 -11.38 6.46 9.83
C THR A 354 -11.89 5.94 8.49
N PRO A 355 -13.09 6.33 8.04
CA PRO A 355 -13.56 6.01 6.70
C PRO A 355 -12.64 6.55 5.60
N LEU A 356 -12.52 5.84 4.47
CA LEU A 356 -11.64 6.25 3.36
C LEU A 356 -12.02 7.60 2.75
N SER A 357 -13.28 8.02 2.91
CA SER A 357 -13.78 9.34 2.48
C SER A 357 -13.19 10.51 3.27
N ASN A 358 -12.59 10.27 4.44
CA ASN A 358 -11.92 11.29 5.25
C ASN A 358 -10.40 11.34 5.02
N LEU A 359 -9.83 10.32 4.37
CA LEU A 359 -8.40 10.24 4.13
C LEU A 359 -8.01 11.14 2.95
N SER A 360 -6.97 11.95 3.16
CA SER A 360 -6.38 12.77 2.09
C SER A 360 -5.77 11.87 1.02
N LEU A 361 -6.21 11.99 -0.24
CA LEU A 361 -5.62 11.20 -1.32
C LEU A 361 -4.08 11.35 -1.41
N LYS A 362 -3.57 12.55 -1.14
CA LYS A 362 -2.15 12.87 -1.34
C LYS A 362 -1.24 12.51 -0.17
N HIS A 363 -1.81 12.40 1.03
CA HIS A 363 -1.01 12.43 2.27
C HIS A 363 -1.42 11.37 3.29
N TRP A 364 -2.32 10.46 2.95
CA TRP A 364 -2.78 9.44 3.91
C TRP A 364 -1.67 8.44 4.28
N ASP A 365 -0.71 8.24 3.38
CA ASP A 365 0.42 7.30 3.44
C ASP A 365 1.77 8.01 3.60
N GLN A 366 1.78 9.28 4.03
CA GLN A 366 3.00 10.10 4.10
C GLN A 366 4.06 9.58 5.09
N ASP A 367 3.68 8.71 6.02
CA ASP A 367 4.55 8.11 7.03
C ASP A 367 5.06 6.71 6.68
N ASP A 368 4.66 6.15 5.54
CA ASP A 368 5.09 4.81 5.07
C ASP A 368 6.62 4.72 4.89
N ASP A 369 7.27 5.81 4.46
CA ASP A 369 8.73 5.90 4.32
C ASP A 369 9.50 5.67 5.64
N PHE A 370 8.81 5.76 6.79
CA PHE A 370 9.38 5.60 8.12
C PHE A 370 8.96 4.29 8.81
N GLU A 371 8.36 3.35 8.07
CA GLU A 371 7.97 2.05 8.62
C GLU A 371 9.18 1.33 9.25
N PHE A 372 8.97 0.78 10.46
CA PHE A 372 10.00 0.01 11.14
C PHE A 372 10.15 -1.38 10.53
N THR A 373 11.39 -1.88 10.50
CA THR A 373 11.65 -3.20 9.92
C THR A 373 11.35 -4.34 10.90
N GLY A 374 10.97 -5.50 10.35
CA GLY A 374 10.70 -6.73 11.09
C GLY A 374 9.21 -7.04 11.24
N ASN A 375 8.89 -8.21 11.80
CA ASN A 375 7.50 -8.63 11.94
C ASN A 375 6.75 -7.79 12.98
N HIS A 376 5.46 -7.60 12.77
CA HIS A 376 4.56 -7.09 13.81
C HIS A 376 4.44 -8.09 14.96
N LEU A 377 4.46 -7.58 16.18
CA LEU A 377 4.36 -8.36 17.40
C LEU A 377 3.17 -7.92 18.24
N THR A 378 2.56 -8.86 18.95
CA THR A 378 1.65 -8.57 20.05
C THR A 378 2.37 -8.88 21.36
N GLU A 379 2.03 -8.16 22.41
CA GLU A 379 2.42 -8.55 23.76
C GLU A 379 1.33 -9.45 24.35
N ILE A 380 1.69 -10.44 25.19
CA ILE A 380 0.69 -11.03 26.09
C ILE A 380 0.36 -9.94 27.11
N PRO A 381 -0.91 -9.53 27.27
CA PRO A 381 -1.27 -8.26 27.90
C PRO A 381 -1.03 -8.17 29.43
N TYR A 382 -0.22 -9.06 30.03
CA TYR A 382 0.20 -8.97 31.41
C TYR A 382 1.09 -7.74 31.70
N ARG A 383 1.94 -7.25 30.77
CA ARG A 383 3.02 -6.28 31.08
C ARG A 383 2.91 -4.88 30.45
N LYS A 384 1.93 -4.52 29.62
CA LYS A 384 1.71 -3.10 29.21
C LYS A 384 1.43 -2.16 30.37
N VAL A 385 0.64 -2.64 31.32
CA VAL A 385 0.42 -1.97 32.59
C VAL A 385 1.73 -1.84 33.35
N VAL A 386 2.68 -2.77 33.20
CA VAL A 386 4.02 -2.65 33.80
C VAL A 386 4.81 -1.53 33.13
N LEU A 387 4.78 -1.36 31.80
CA LEU A 387 5.41 -0.19 31.16
C LEU A 387 4.88 1.10 31.77
N VAL A 388 3.57 1.30 31.69
CA VAL A 388 2.92 2.54 32.13
C VAL A 388 3.06 2.75 33.64
N LYS A 389 2.90 1.70 34.48
CA LYS A 389 3.09 1.78 35.93
C LYS A 389 4.54 1.94 36.35
N CYS A 390 5.52 1.42 35.60
CA CYS A 390 6.94 1.66 35.89
C CYS A 390 7.33 3.11 35.61
N PHE A 391 6.68 3.76 34.64
CA PHE A 391 6.77 5.22 34.51
C PHE A 391 6.06 5.94 35.67
N GLU A 392 4.90 5.43 36.12
CA GLU A 392 4.15 5.99 37.26
C GLU A 392 4.95 5.99 38.58
N LEU A 393 5.53 4.85 38.95
CA LEU A 393 6.23 4.64 40.24
C LEU A 393 7.44 5.59 40.46
N GLN A 394 7.87 6.31 39.43
CA GLN A 394 9.05 7.18 39.49
C GLN A 394 8.70 8.66 39.30
N VAL A 395 7.42 9.02 39.11
CA VAL A 395 6.94 10.40 38.93
C VAL A 395 5.95 10.76 40.05
N GLY A 396 5.93 12.02 40.49
CA GLY A 396 4.95 12.48 41.46
C GLY A 396 3.58 12.68 40.80
N PHE A 397 2.55 12.00 41.31
CA PHE A 397 1.16 12.15 40.86
C PHE A 397 0.36 12.94 41.89
N ILE A 398 -0.52 13.79 41.39
CA ILE A 398 -1.62 14.33 42.18
C ILE A 398 -2.88 13.76 41.53
N TYR A 399 -3.47 12.76 42.18
CA TYR A 399 -4.83 12.32 41.88
C TYR A 399 -5.76 13.24 42.66
N ASP A 400 -6.50 14.11 41.96
CA ASP A 400 -7.54 14.93 42.58
C ASP A 400 -8.92 14.37 42.21
N PRO A 401 -9.59 13.62 43.11
CA PRO A 401 -10.93 13.12 42.87
C PRO A 401 -12.01 14.23 42.92
N TRP A 402 -11.66 15.50 43.10
CA TRP A 402 -12.60 16.63 43.25
C TRP A 402 -12.65 17.61 42.06
N LEU A 403 -12.12 17.23 40.90
CA LEU A 403 -12.17 18.04 39.66
C LEU A 403 -13.40 17.77 38.77
N GLU A 404 -14.48 17.18 39.31
CA GLU A 404 -15.78 17.06 38.62
C GLU A 404 -16.67 18.30 38.79
#